data_AF-A0A509LGY2-F1
#
_entry.id   AF-A0A509LGY2-F1
#
_cell.length_a   1.000
_cell.length_b   1.000
_cell.length_c   1.000
_cell.angle_alpha   90.00
_cell.angle_beta   90.00
_cell.angle_gamma   90.00
#
_symmetry.space_group_name_H-M   'P 1'
#
loop_
_entity.id
_entity.type
_entity.pdbx_description
1 polymer ?
#
loop_
_entity_poly.entity_id
_entity_poly.type
_entity_poly.pdbx_seq_one_letter_code
_entity_poly.pdbx_strand_id
1 'polypeptide(L)'
;MNQKLDKYEKEIEDNISSYKAVTPSKKALIEEIIDKANKKKSISLRLKANDLEQLKRRADAEGLPYQTLLSSIVHKFVSDQLVDKRSILKSIEILKAT
;
A
#
# COMPACT_ATOMS: atom_id res chain seq x y z
N MET A 1 -11.90 4.48 40.08
CA MET A 1 -12.10 5.16 38.77
C MET A 1 -12.79 4.16 37.86
N ASN A 2 -14.00 4.48 37.38
CA ASN A 2 -14.79 3.56 36.54
C ASN A 2 -14.59 3.96 35.07
N GLN A 3 -13.58 3.37 34.40
CA GLN A 3 -13.35 3.63 32.98
C GLN A 3 -14.38 2.87 32.16
N LYS A 4 -15.07 3.59 31.28
CA LYS A 4 -16.05 3.01 30.35
C LYS A 4 -15.29 2.52 29.12
N LEU A 5 -15.17 1.20 29.00
CA LEU A 5 -14.55 0.54 27.84
C LEU A 5 -15.31 0.88 26.56
N ASP A 6 -14.59 1.17 25.49
CA ASP A 6 -15.18 1.30 24.16
C ASP A 6 -15.50 -0.09 23.56
N LYS A 7 -16.16 -0.12 22.40
CA LYS A 7 -16.60 -1.39 21.78
C LYS A 7 -15.44 -2.32 21.46
N TYR A 8 -14.32 -1.76 21.02
CA TYR A 8 -13.12 -2.53 20.67
C TYR A 8 -12.47 -3.15 21.92
N GLU A 9 -12.30 -2.34 22.97
CA GLU A 9 -11.72 -2.81 24.24
C GLU A 9 -12.57 -3.91 24.88
N LYS A 10 -13.90 -3.78 24.81
CA LYS A 10 -14.82 -4.80 25.32
C LYS A 10 -14.74 -6.11 24.53
N GLU A 11 -14.61 -6.04 23.20
CA GLU A 11 -14.38 -7.23 22.36
C GLU A 11 -13.08 -7.96 22.71
N ILE A 12 -12.01 -7.22 23.02
CA ILE A 12 -10.74 -7.81 23.46
C ILE A 12 -10.91 -8.50 24.81
N GLU A 13 -11.61 -7.86 25.75
CA GLU A 13 -11.87 -8.41 27.09
C GLU A 13 -12.69 -9.71 27.00
N ASP A 14 -13.76 -9.70 26.19
CA ASP A 14 -14.63 -10.87 25.98
C ASP A 14 -13.89 -12.05 25.32
N ASN A 15 -12.86 -11.77 24.51
CA ASN A 15 -12.10 -12.80 23.78
C ASN A 15 -10.73 -13.10 24.40
N ILE A 16 -10.42 -12.55 25.58
CA ILE A 16 -9.09 -12.68 26.22
C ILE A 16 -8.69 -14.15 26.40
N SER A 17 -9.66 -15.01 26.74
CA SER A 17 -9.46 -16.43 27.00
C SER A 17 -9.20 -17.26 25.73
N SER A 18 -9.57 -16.73 24.56
CA SER A 18 -9.40 -17.35 23.25
C SER A 18 -7.98 -17.19 22.70
N TYR A 19 -7.27 -16.16 23.15
CA TYR A 19 -5.93 -15.86 22.66
C TYR A 19 -4.90 -16.80 23.27
N LYS A 20 -4.14 -17.48 22.40
CA LYS A 20 -2.97 -18.26 22.81
C LYS A 20 -1.71 -17.42 22.61
N ALA A 21 -0.87 -17.37 23.65
CA ALA A 21 0.44 -16.76 23.54
C ALA A 21 1.23 -17.43 22.42
N VAL A 22 1.78 -16.62 21.52
CA VAL A 22 2.63 -17.08 20.43
C VAL A 22 3.94 -17.59 21.04
N THR A 23 4.44 -18.74 20.58
CA THR A 23 5.75 -19.25 21.00
C THR A 23 6.85 -18.21 20.74
N PRO A 24 7.85 -18.06 21.63
CA PRO A 24 8.90 -17.06 21.49
C PRO A 24 9.57 -17.06 20.11
N SER A 25 9.81 -18.25 19.54
CA SER A 25 10.39 -18.43 18.21
C SER A 25 9.49 -17.90 17.08
N LYS A 26 8.17 -18.10 17.18
CA LYS A 26 7.21 -17.63 16.18
C LYS A 26 6.99 -16.12 16.28
N LYS A 27 7.05 -15.56 17.48
CA LYS A 27 7.07 -14.11 17.68
C LYS A 27 8.31 -13.47 17.04
N ALA A 28 9.50 -14.01 17.32
CA ALA A 28 10.75 -13.52 16.73
C ALA A 28 10.75 -13.58 15.19
N LEU A 29 10.22 -14.66 14.61
CA LEU A 29 10.07 -14.79 13.16
C LEU A 29 9.14 -13.72 12.57
N ILE A 30 8.00 -13.46 13.20
CA ILE A 30 7.05 -12.43 12.75
C ILE A 30 7.69 -11.04 12.84
N GLU A 31 8.40 -10.75 13.93
CA GLU A 31 9.12 -9.49 14.11
C GLU A 31 10.20 -9.29 13.04
N GLU A 32 10.97 -10.32 12.69
CA GLU A 32 11.98 -10.26 11.62
C GLU A 32 11.35 -10.00 10.24
N ILE A 33 10.23 -10.66 9.93
CA ILE A 33 9.51 -10.45 8.67
C ILE A 33 9.01 -9.00 8.58
N ILE A 34 8.47 -8.47 9.67
CA ILE A 34 7.97 -7.09 9.75
C ILE A 34 9.12 -6.09 9.60
N ASP A 35 10.24 -6.30 10.28
CA ASP A 35 11.42 -5.43 10.17
C ASP A 35 11.94 -5.39 8.72
N LYS A 36 12.09 -6.57 8.11
CA LYS A 36 12.53 -6.71 6.72
C LYS A 36 11.57 -6.01 5.74
N ALA A 37 10.26 -6.12 5.94
CA ALA A 37 9.25 -5.48 5.11
C ALA A 37 9.24 -3.95 5.28
N ASN A 38 9.53 -3.45 6.48
CA ASN A 38 9.56 -2.02 6.79
C ASN A 38 10.86 -1.32 6.39
N LYS A 39 11.88 -2.07 6.00
CA LYS A 39 13.18 -1.52 5.60
C LYS A 39 13.06 -0.69 4.34
N LYS A 40 13.03 0.64 4.48
CA LYS A 40 12.94 1.61 3.40
C LYS A 40 14.31 2.19 3.05
N LYS A 41 14.52 2.51 1.77
CA LYS A 41 15.69 3.26 1.29
C LYS A 41 15.23 4.56 0.65
N SER A 42 15.93 5.65 0.96
CA SER A 42 15.71 6.94 0.31
C SER A 42 16.36 6.96 -1.07
N ILE A 43 15.69 7.56 -2.05
CA ILE A 43 16.20 7.76 -3.41
C ILE A 43 16.08 9.23 -3.79
N SER A 44 17.07 9.75 -4.53
CA SER A 44 16.99 11.08 -5.13
C SER A 44 16.68 10.94 -6.62
N LEU A 45 15.60 11.58 -7.07
CA LEU A 45 15.12 11.51 -8.46
C LEU A 45 14.99 12.92 -9.03
N ARG A 46 15.58 13.17 -10.21
CA ARG A 46 15.36 14.41 -10.96
C ARG A 46 14.25 14.20 -11.98
N LEU A 47 13.26 15.08 -11.96
CA LEU A 47 12.13 15.10 -12.89
C LEU A 47 12.08 16.46 -13.59
N LYS A 48 11.51 16.50 -14.79
CA LYS A 48 11.16 17.78 -15.42
C LYS A 48 10.09 18.47 -14.57
N ALA A 49 10.14 19.79 -14.49
CA ALA A 49 9.18 20.57 -13.70
C ALA A 49 7.73 20.28 -14.12
N ASN A 50 7.46 20.25 -15.43
CA ASN A 50 6.15 19.93 -15.97
C ASN A 50 5.65 18.53 -15.56
N ASP A 51 6.53 17.52 -15.55
CA ASP A 51 6.16 16.15 -15.18
C ASP A 51 5.82 16.05 -13.68
N LEU A 52 6.58 16.77 -12.84
CA LEU A 52 6.31 16.86 -11.40
C LEU A 52 4.96 17.55 -11.12
N GLU A 53 4.63 18.62 -11.85
CA GLU A 53 3.33 19.28 -11.72
C GLU A 53 2.18 18.37 -12.14
N GLN A 54 2.31 17.67 -13.27
CA GLN A 54 1.27 16.73 -13.70
C GLN A 54 1.08 15.57 -12.72
N LEU A 55 2.16 15.05 -12.15
CA LEU A 55 2.09 14.03 -11.09
C LEU A 55 1.33 14.55 -9.87
N LYS A 56 1.63 15.76 -9.40
CA LYS A 56 0.93 16.38 -8.27
C LYS A 56 -0.56 16.54 -8.54
N ARG A 57 -0.93 17.02 -9.73
CA ARG A 57 -2.34 17.18 -10.13
C ARG A 57 -3.08 15.84 -10.15
N ARG A 58 -2.45 14.77 -10.65
CA ARG A 58 -3.04 13.42 -10.62
C ARG A 58 -3.21 12.90 -9.20
N ALA A 59 -2.20 13.10 -8.35
CA ALA A 59 -2.28 12.68 -6.96
C ALA A 59 -3.41 13.39 -6.21
N ASP A 60 -3.56 14.69 -6.43
CA ASP A 60 -4.65 15.50 -5.86
C ASP A 60 -6.03 15.00 -6.32
N ALA A 61 -6.18 14.71 -7.62
CA ALA A 61 -7.42 14.13 -8.17
C ALA A 61 -7.76 12.75 -7.56
N GLU A 62 -6.76 11.99 -7.11
CA GLU A 62 -6.94 10.71 -6.39
C GLU A 62 -7.05 10.90 -4.86
N GLY A 63 -6.92 12.13 -4.34
CA GLY A 63 -6.93 12.43 -2.91
C GLY A 63 -5.69 11.92 -2.16
N LEU A 64 -4.57 11.77 -2.86
CA LEU A 64 -3.33 11.18 -2.35
C LEU A 64 -2.16 12.17 -2.41
N PRO A 65 -1.19 12.08 -1.47
CA PRO A 65 0.08 12.79 -1.62
C PRO A 65 0.84 12.32 -2.88
N TYR A 66 1.47 13.25 -3.60
CA TYR A 66 2.21 12.91 -4.83
C TYR A 66 3.34 11.89 -4.62
N GLN A 67 3.96 11.90 -3.44
CA GLN A 67 4.97 10.90 -3.05
C GLN A 67 4.34 9.50 -2.93
N THR A 68 3.14 9.40 -2.36
CA THR A 68 2.39 8.15 -2.24
C THR A 68 2.02 7.60 -3.61
N LEU A 69 1.53 8.45 -4.51
CA LEU A 69 1.25 8.06 -5.89
C LEU A 69 2.53 7.57 -6.60
N LEU A 70 3.64 8.30 -6.46
CA LEU A 70 4.93 7.92 -7.02
C LEU A 70 5.38 6.55 -6.52
N SER A 71 5.33 6.31 -5.20
CA SER A 71 5.67 5.02 -4.60
C SER A 71 4.75 3.91 -5.09
N SER A 72 3.44 4.17 -5.24
CA SER A 72 2.50 3.18 -5.78
C SER A 72 2.81 2.83 -7.24
N ILE A 73 3.18 3.81 -8.06
CA ILE A 73 3.56 3.56 -9.46
C ILE A 73 4.79 2.66 -9.52
N VAL A 74 5.83 2.97 -8.73
CA VAL A 74 7.04 2.13 -8.66
C VAL A 74 6.67 0.71 -8.22
N HIS A 75 5.85 0.57 -7.17
CA HIS A 75 5.42 -0.74 -6.69
C HIS A 75 4.65 -1.54 -7.77
N LYS A 76 3.66 -0.92 -8.42
CA LYS A 76 2.89 -1.54 -9.50
C LYS A 76 3.76 -1.91 -10.70
N PHE A 77 4.79 -1.12 -10.98
CA PHE A 77 5.71 -1.41 -12.07
C PHE A 77 6.58 -2.63 -11.76
N VAL A 78 7.14 -2.72 -10.55
CA VAL A 78 7.97 -3.89 -10.17
C VAL A 78 7.16 -5.16 -9.90
N SER A 79 5.85 -5.04 -9.67
CA SER A 79 4.94 -6.17 -9.47
C SER A 79 4.20 -6.61 -10.75
N ASP A 80 4.57 -6.06 -11.92
CA ASP A 80 3.89 -6.30 -13.21
C ASP A 80 2.37 -5.98 -13.20
N GLN A 81 1.92 -5.12 -12.27
CA GLN A 81 0.53 -4.69 -12.13
C GLN A 81 0.26 -3.33 -12.80
N LEU A 82 1.29 -2.68 -13.35
CA LEU A 82 1.12 -1.41 -14.04
C LEU A 82 0.57 -1.64 -15.45
N VAL A 83 -0.75 -1.51 -15.60
CA VAL A 83 -1.42 -1.71 -16.88
C VAL A 83 -1.56 -0.40 -17.65
N ASP A 84 -1.07 -0.39 -18.89
CA ASP A 84 -1.29 0.72 -19.81
C ASP A 84 -2.71 0.66 -20.41
N LYS A 85 -3.54 1.64 -20.03
CA LYS A 85 -4.92 1.73 -20.51
C LYS A 85 -5.02 1.86 -22.04
N ARG A 86 -4.05 2.51 -22.70
CA ARG A 86 -4.06 2.68 -24.17
C ARG A 86 -3.80 1.36 -24.87
N SER A 87 -2.90 0.54 -24.35
CA SER A 87 -2.64 -0.81 -24.86
C SER A 87 -3.89 -1.68 -24.78
N ILE A 88 -4.63 -1.65 -23.67
CA ILE A 88 -5.90 -2.38 -23.55
C ILE A 88 -6.91 -1.91 -24.60
N LEU A 89 -7.11 -0.59 -24.71
CA LEU A 89 -8.09 -0.03 -25.65
C LEU A 89 -7.77 -0.42 -27.09
N LYS A 90 -6.49 -0.34 -27.49
CA LYS A 90 -6.05 -0.74 -28.82
C LYS A 90 -6.29 -2.23 -29.09
N SER A 91 -6.03 -3.09 -28.12
CA SER A 91 -6.33 -4.53 -28.23
C SER A 91 -7.83 -4.78 -28.38
N ILE A 92 -8.68 -4.06 -27.63
CA ILE A 92 -10.13 -4.15 -27.76
C ILE A 92 -10.60 -3.68 -29.15
N GLU A 93 -10.03 -2.61 -29.68
CA GLU A 93 -10.34 -2.12 -31.04
C GLU A 93 -9.99 -3.16 -32.11
N ILE A 94 -8.81 -3.80 -32.01
CA ILE A 94 -8.40 -4.86 -32.93
C ILE A 94 -9.37 -6.06 -32.86
N LEU A 95 -9.77 -6.47 -31.65
CA LEU A 95 -10.70 -7.58 -31.44
C LEU A 95 -12.11 -7.28 -31.97
N LYS A 96 -12.54 -6.01 -31.96
CA LYS A 96 -13.83 -5.59 -32.53
C LYS A 96 -13.80 -5.45 -34.06
N ALA A 97 -12.62 -5.29 -34.64
CA ALA A 97 -12.42 -5.16 -36.08
C ALA A 97 -12.25 -6.53 -36.79
N THR A 98 -12.28 -7.63 -36.02
CA THR A 98 -12.27 -9.01 -36.52
C THR A 98 -13.68 -9.58 -36.45
#